data_AF-A0A939PU76-F1
#
_entry.id   AF-A0A939PU76-F1
#
_cell.length_a   1.000
_cell.length_b   1.000
_cell.length_c   1.000
_cell.angle_alpha   90.00
_cell.angle_beta   90.00
_cell.angle_gamma   90.00
#
_symmetry.space_group_name_H-M   'P 1'
#
loop_
_entity.id
_entity.type
_entity.pdbx_description
1 polymer ?
#
loop_
_entity_poly.entity_id
_entity_poly.type
_entity_poly.pdbx_seq_one_letter_code
_entity_poly.pdbx_strand_id
1 'polypeptide(L)'
;MARRRRPRHDDPQKYLTYESGYPTPPIPGRIPIKFYLIAMLFVVFDVEAAVFYPWAVNLRALGVFGLWEVVAFVLVLAVGYAYVWKRGGFQWK
;
A
#
# COMPACT_ATOMS: atom_id res chain seq x y z
N MET A 1 26.13 -20.10 8.94
CA MET A 1 27.52 -20.53 8.66
C MET A 1 28.19 -19.86 7.44
N ALA A 2 27.48 -19.10 6.60
CA ALA A 2 28.03 -18.53 5.35
C ALA A 2 29.09 -17.42 5.51
N ARG A 3 29.17 -16.75 6.68
CA ARG A 3 30.09 -15.61 6.89
C ARG A 3 31.55 -16.01 7.20
N ARG A 4 31.84 -17.30 7.48
CA ARG A 4 33.12 -17.77 8.07
C ARG A 4 34.20 -18.14 7.03
N ARG A 5 33.83 -18.42 5.78
CA ARG A 5 34.79 -18.82 4.71
C ARG A 5 34.86 -17.86 3.52
N ARG A 6 34.21 -16.69 3.58
CA ARG A 6 34.25 -15.73 2.47
C ARG A 6 35.58 -14.98 2.50
N PRO A 7 36.34 -14.92 1.38
CA PRO A 7 37.50 -14.03 1.27
C PRO A 7 37.03 -12.60 1.53
N ARG A 8 37.55 -11.98 2.60
CA ARG A 8 37.33 -10.56 2.85
C ARG A 8 38.44 -9.80 2.15
N HIS A 9 38.05 -8.99 1.19
CA HIS A 9 38.90 -8.02 0.55
C HIS A 9 38.21 -6.68 0.77
N ASP A 10 38.74 -5.88 1.69
CA ASP A 10 38.14 -4.63 2.14
C ASP A 10 38.50 -3.55 1.11
N ASP A 11 37.71 -3.53 0.05
CA ASP A 11 37.80 -2.55 -1.03
C ASP A 11 36.72 -1.47 -0.80
N PRO A 12 37.09 -0.18 -0.68
CA PRO A 12 36.15 0.93 -0.52
C PRO A 12 35.04 0.97 -1.57
N GLN A 13 35.32 0.50 -2.79
CA GLN A 13 34.37 0.47 -3.91
C GLN A 13 33.14 -0.42 -3.63
N LYS A 14 33.29 -1.45 -2.78
CA LYS A 14 32.19 -2.38 -2.43
C LYS A 14 31.08 -1.75 -1.59
N TYR A 15 31.36 -0.59 -0.98
CA TYR A 15 30.42 0.14 -0.13
C TYR A 15 29.73 1.29 -0.86
N LEU A 16 30.08 1.51 -2.13
CA LEU A 16 29.44 2.50 -2.97
C LEU A 16 28.12 1.99 -3.53
N THR A 17 27.18 2.92 -3.72
CA THR A 17 25.93 2.63 -4.42
C THR A 17 26.22 2.23 -5.86
N TYR A 18 25.52 1.22 -6.37
CA TYR A 18 25.63 0.82 -7.76
C TYR A 18 24.95 1.85 -8.67
N GLU A 19 25.71 2.45 -9.59
CA GLU A 19 25.23 3.48 -10.51
C GLU A 19 25.58 3.16 -11.99
N SER A 20 25.67 1.87 -12.33
CA SER A 20 25.99 1.41 -13.69
C SER A 20 27.29 2.00 -14.29
N GLY A 21 28.21 2.47 -13.44
CA GLY A 21 29.50 3.05 -13.83
C GLY A 21 29.50 4.57 -14.09
N TYR A 22 28.38 5.27 -13.87
CA TYR A 22 28.29 6.73 -14.01
C TYR A 22 27.89 7.36 -12.67
N PRO A 23 28.67 8.31 -12.11
CA PRO A 23 28.33 8.95 -10.86
C PRO A 23 27.04 9.76 -11.03
N THR A 24 25.93 9.24 -10.53
CA THR A 24 24.65 9.96 -10.55
C THR A 24 24.63 10.99 -9.43
N PRO A 25 24.15 12.22 -9.71
CA PRO A 25 23.90 13.16 -8.65
C PRO A 25 22.90 12.54 -7.66
N PRO A 26 23.00 12.85 -6.35
CA PRO A 26 22.09 12.34 -5.35
C PRO A 26 20.64 12.55 -5.81
N ILE A 27 19.86 11.46 -5.81
CA ILE A 27 18.51 11.43 -6.38
C ILE A 27 17.70 12.61 -5.81
N PRO A 28 17.21 13.54 -6.64
CA PRO A 28 16.31 14.58 -6.15
C PRO A 28 15.05 13.89 -5.62
N GLY A 29 14.81 14.00 -4.32
CA GLY A 29 13.83 13.22 -3.54
C GLY A 29 12.35 13.46 -3.86
N ARG A 30 11.99 13.83 -5.09
CA ARG A 30 10.61 13.99 -5.51
C ARG A 30 10.01 12.63 -5.85
N ILE A 31 9.55 11.93 -4.81
CA ILE A 31 8.72 10.74 -4.97
C ILE A 31 7.32 11.22 -5.43
N PRO A 32 6.74 10.62 -6.49
CA PRO A 32 5.40 10.97 -6.93
C PRO A 32 4.33 10.79 -5.84
N ILE A 33 3.45 11.78 -5.66
CA ILE A 33 2.34 11.76 -4.67
C ILE A 33 1.38 10.57 -4.87
N LYS A 34 1.29 10.02 -6.08
CA LYS A 34 0.46 8.84 -6.39
C LYS A 34 0.69 7.66 -5.45
N PHE A 35 1.93 7.42 -5.00
CA PHE A 35 2.23 6.35 -4.05
C PHE A 35 1.60 6.59 -2.67
N TYR A 36 1.56 7.85 -2.23
CA TYR A 36 0.88 8.22 -0.98
C TYR A 36 -0.64 8.03 -1.07
N LEU A 37 -1.26 8.39 -2.19
CA LEU A 37 -2.70 8.23 -2.39
C LEU A 37 -3.11 6.74 -2.36
N ILE A 38 -2.33 5.87 -2.99
CA ILE A 38 -2.56 4.42 -2.97
C ILE A 38 -2.37 3.87 -1.54
N ALA A 39 -1.31 4.29 -0.84
CA ALA A 39 -1.06 3.87 0.53
C ALA A 39 -2.19 4.31 1.49
N MET A 40 -2.64 5.56 1.37
CA MET A 40 -3.73 6.09 2.20
C MET A 40 -5.05 5.37 1.90
N LEU A 41 -5.36 5.09 0.63
CA LEU A 41 -6.52 4.30 0.24
C LEU A 41 -6.47 2.89 0.83
N PHE A 42 -5.29 2.24 0.77
CA PHE A 42 -5.10 0.92 1.35
C PHE A 42 -5.33 0.91 2.87
N VAL A 43 -4.79 1.89 3.59
CA VAL A 43 -4.98 2.00 5.06
C VAL A 43 -6.45 2.18 5.42
N VAL A 44 -7.18 3.05 4.71
CA VAL A 44 -8.61 3.26 4.96
C VAL A 44 -9.40 1.98 4.68
N PHE A 45 -9.16 1.33 3.54
CA PHE A 45 -9.83 0.08 3.18
C PHE A 45 -9.52 -1.07 4.17
N ASP A 46 -8.29 -1.18 4.66
CA ASP A 46 -7.87 -2.20 5.61
C ASP A 46 -8.55 -2.02 6.98
N VAL A 47 -8.61 -0.78 7.48
CA VAL A 47 -9.36 -0.45 8.71
C VAL A 47 -10.84 -0.76 8.54
N GLU A 48 -11.41 -0.45 7.37
CA GLU A 48 -12.81 -0.76 7.08
C GLU A 48 -13.06 -2.28 7.04
N ALA A 49 -12.16 -3.08 6.46
CA ALA A 49 -12.26 -4.54 6.50
C ALA A 49 -12.18 -5.09 7.93
N ALA A 50 -11.40 -4.48 8.82
CA ALA A 50 -11.39 -4.84 10.25
C ALA A 50 -12.73 -4.55 10.93
N VAL A 51 -13.37 -3.42 10.60
CA VAL A 51 -14.72 -3.05 11.09
C VAL A 51 -15.79 -4.00 10.54
N PHE A 52 -15.54 -4.68 9.42
CA PHE A 52 -16.43 -5.71 8.89
C PHE A 52 -16.44 -7.00 9.72
N TYR A 53 -15.42 -7.25 10.54
CA TYR A 53 -15.25 -8.50 11.28
C TYR A 53 -16.37 -8.77 12.30
N PRO A 54 -16.79 -7.83 13.17
CA PRO A 54 -17.89 -8.05 14.10
C PRO A 54 -19.22 -8.34 13.40
N TRP A 55 -19.48 -7.73 12.25
CA TRP A 55 -20.65 -8.04 11.44
C TRP A 55 -20.59 -9.49 10.93
N ALA A 56 -19.44 -9.91 10.38
CA ALA A 56 -19.25 -11.26 9.85
C ALA A 56 -19.40 -12.35 10.93
N VAL A 57 -19.01 -12.05 12.18
CA VAL A 57 -19.18 -12.98 13.31
C VAL A 57 -20.64 -13.06 13.77
N ASN A 58 -21.41 -11.96 13.69
CA ASN A 58 -22.78 -11.88 14.21
C ASN A 58 -23.88 -12.06 13.14
N LEU A 59 -23.53 -12.51 11.92
CA LEU A 59 -24.45 -12.67 10.78
C LEU A 59 -25.81 -13.30 11.11
N ARG A 60 -25.82 -14.33 11.96
CA ARG A 60 -27.05 -15.06 12.34
C ARG A 60 -28.00 -14.25 13.21
N ALA A 61 -27.48 -13.33 14.02
CA ALA A 61 -28.28 -12.51 14.92
C ALA A 61 -28.85 -11.27 14.21
N LEU A 62 -28.13 -10.71 13.23
CA LEU A 62 -28.55 -9.48 12.55
C LEU A 62 -29.60 -9.70 11.44
N GLY A 63 -29.67 -10.89 10.83
CA GLY A 63 -30.67 -11.20 9.81
C GLY A 63 -30.70 -10.16 8.65
N VAL A 64 -31.89 -9.69 8.27
CA VAL A 64 -32.09 -8.73 7.16
C VAL A 64 -31.51 -7.35 7.47
N PHE A 65 -31.43 -6.97 8.75
CA PHE A 65 -30.80 -5.70 9.15
C PHE A 65 -29.30 -5.71 8.84
N GLY A 66 -28.63 -6.85 9.08
CA GLY A 66 -27.22 -7.03 8.74
C GLY A 66 -26.95 -6.93 7.24
N LEU A 67 -27.90 -7.29 6.38
CA LEU A 67 -27.77 -7.12 4.93
C LEU A 67 -27.65 -5.64 4.56
N TRP A 68 -28.51 -4.80 5.13
CA TRP A 68 -28.50 -3.35 4.87
C TRP A 68 -27.25 -2.66 5.39
N GLU A 69 -26.73 -3.09 6.55
CA GLU A 69 -25.45 -2.59 7.07
C GLU A 69 -24.31 -2.82 6.08
N VAL A 70 -24.22 -4.00 5.47
CA VAL A 70 -23.14 -4.30 4.51
C VAL A 70 -23.33 -3.61 3.18
N VAL A 71 -24.56 -3.50 2.70
CA VAL A 71 -24.84 -2.71 1.50
C VAL A 71 -24.43 -1.26 1.71
N ALA A 72 -24.76 -0.67 2.87
CA ALA A 72 -24.35 0.68 3.22
C ALA A 72 -22.83 0.80 3.32
N PHE A 73 -22.16 -0.16 3.94
CA PHE A 73 -20.71 -0.21 4.08
C PHE A 73 -19.99 -0.26 2.73
N VAL A 74 -20.41 -1.18 1.85
CA VAL A 74 -19.88 -1.31 0.48
C VAL A 74 -20.14 -0.05 -0.34
N LEU A 75 -21.28 0.63 -0.13
CA LEU A 75 -21.59 1.90 -0.80
C LEU A 75 -20.60 3.00 -0.44
N VAL A 76 -20.24 3.13 0.85
CA VAL A 76 -19.26 4.13 1.30
C VAL A 76 -17.90 3.89 0.63
N LEU A 77 -17.43 2.63 0.61
CA LEU A 77 -16.22 2.22 -0.10
C LEU A 77 -16.29 2.53 -1.60
N ALA A 78 -17.41 2.19 -2.23
CA ALA A 78 -17.61 2.39 -3.66
C ALA A 78 -17.55 3.89 -4.03
N VAL A 79 -18.10 4.77 -3.20
CA VAL A 79 -18.03 6.23 -3.40
C VAL A 79 -16.59 6.73 -3.25
N GLY A 80 -15.86 6.31 -2.22
CA GLY A 80 -14.46 6.67 -2.02
C GLY A 80 -13.58 6.21 -3.18
N TYR A 81 -13.75 4.97 -3.63
CA TYR A 81 -13.04 4.40 -4.77
C TYR A 81 -13.38 5.11 -6.09
N ALA A 82 -14.67 5.36 -6.36
CA ALA A 82 -15.12 6.06 -7.56
C ALA A 82 -14.59 7.50 -7.62
N TYR A 83 -14.48 8.17 -6.48
CA TYR A 83 -13.89 9.51 -6.40
C TYR A 83 -12.40 9.51 -6.79
N VAL A 84 -11.61 8.59 -6.23
CA VAL A 84 -10.19 8.45 -6.55
C VAL A 84 -9.99 8.08 -8.03
N TRP A 85 -10.85 7.19 -8.55
CA TRP A 85 -10.84 6.84 -9.97
C TRP A 85 -11.10 8.06 -10.84
N LYS A 86 -12.17 8.84 -10.58
CA LYS A 86 -12.46 10.06 -11.34
C LYS A 86 -11.32 11.09 -11.28
N ARG A 87 -10.59 11.17 -10.16
CA ARG A 87 -9.42 12.05 -10.01
C ARG A 87 -8.16 11.53 -10.70
N GLY A 88 -8.21 10.38 -11.36
CA GLY A 88 -7.06 9.82 -12.06
C GLY A 88 -6.00 9.22 -11.12
N GLY A 89 -6.38 8.81 -9.90
CA GLY A 89 -5.46 8.20 -8.93
C GLY A 89 -4.73 6.94 -9.44
N PHE A 90 -5.28 6.30 -10.49
CA PHE A 90 -4.71 5.12 -11.15
C PHE A 90 -4.12 5.40 -12.54
N GLN A 91 -3.91 6.67 -12.93
CA GLN A 91 -3.27 6.99 -14.20
C GLN A 91 -1.74 6.89 -14.04
N TRP A 92 -1.15 5.89 -14.69
CA TRP A 92 0.30 5.69 -14.75
C TRP A 92 0.81 6.25 -16.08
N LYS A 93 1.06 7.55 -16.10
CA LYS A 93 2.10 8.16 -16.95
C LYS A 93 3.32 8.48 -16.08
#